data_AF-A0A6V7UY85-F1
#
_entry.id   AF-A0A6V7UY85-F1
#
_cell.length_a   1.000
_cell.length_b   1.000
_cell.length_c   1.000
_cell.angle_alpha   90.00
_cell.angle_beta   90.00
_cell.angle_gamma   90.00
#
_symmetry.space_group_name_H-M   'P 1'
#
loop_
_entity.id
_entity.type
_entity.pdbx_description
1 polymer ?
#
loop_
_entity_poly.entity_id
_entity_poly.type
_entity_poly.pdbx_seq_one_letter_code
_entity_poly.pdbx_strand_id
1 'polypeptide(L)'
;LICAVETQIPLYLSEVLPDMSQANDVDSFLIFISRKDVDSVQQPQLCLELPYYPETISDLLYIRFWLFQLSQCYFDSINFSCAVFNPSIVQLLFCHFTEGVDLLGPAIQYHAGNVWLNTGSFVNENAEEHQHTLTFVEKYLKVYKKLNLRVHAHFDGLLNFLLFSGWKIKQVVFPYGPGNLNVDLHNLLVYHAEMSKNCLQIIPKICFDNTNDFPWPDLCTKTKIVEEGNVDGGLYFTKYKVENRYYSSVYF
;
A
#
# COMPACT_ATOMS: atom_id res chain seq x y z
N LEU A 1 -24.49 7.57 -10.47
CA LEU A 1 -24.97 7.62 -9.07
C LEU A 1 -26.24 6.79 -8.89
N ILE A 2 -27.33 7.10 -9.61
CA ILE A 2 -28.61 6.38 -9.54
C ILE A 2 -28.44 4.87 -9.80
N CYS A 3 -27.72 4.48 -10.86
CA CYS A 3 -27.44 3.06 -11.13
C CYS A 3 -26.67 2.32 -10.02
N ALA A 4 -25.81 2.99 -9.24
CA ALA A 4 -25.02 2.34 -8.19
C ALA A 4 -25.85 2.08 -6.91
N VAL A 5 -26.82 2.96 -6.64
CA VAL A 5 -27.81 2.79 -5.57
C VAL A 5 -28.82 1.70 -5.95
N GLU A 6 -29.29 1.69 -7.20
CA GLU A 6 -30.21 0.66 -7.70
C GLU A 6 -29.58 -0.74 -7.78
N THR A 7 -28.27 -0.83 -7.96
CA THR A 7 -27.54 -2.11 -8.01
C THR A 7 -27.07 -2.60 -6.64
N GLN A 8 -27.44 -1.90 -5.55
CA GLN A 8 -27.05 -2.25 -4.18
C GLN A 8 -25.56 -2.53 -4.03
N ILE A 9 -24.70 -1.72 -4.68
CA ILE A 9 -23.26 -1.99 -4.66
C ILE A 9 -22.74 -1.76 -3.23
N PRO A 10 -22.26 -2.80 -2.54
CA PRO A 10 -21.88 -2.69 -1.14
C PRO A 10 -20.54 -1.94 -0.98
N LEU A 11 -20.51 -0.98 -0.05
CA LEU A 11 -19.27 -0.47 0.53
C LEU A 11 -18.84 -1.47 1.60
N TYR A 12 -17.77 -2.23 1.37
CA TYR A 12 -17.27 -3.15 2.39
C TYR A 12 -16.03 -2.54 3.05
N LEU A 13 -16.12 -2.04 4.27
CA LEU A 13 -14.96 -2.01 5.17
C LEU A 13 -15.30 -3.08 6.19
N SER A 14 -14.77 -4.28 6.01
CA SER A 14 -15.19 -5.45 6.78
C SER A 14 -14.85 -5.26 8.24
N GLU A 15 -15.82 -5.56 9.09
CA GLU A 15 -15.58 -5.78 10.50
C GLU A 15 -15.19 -7.23 10.75
N VAL A 16 -13.89 -7.50 10.86
CA VAL A 16 -13.47 -8.60 11.74
C VAL A 16 -12.11 -8.26 12.33
N LEU A 17 -12.11 -7.73 13.56
CA LEU A 17 -11.30 -8.32 14.61
C LEU A 17 -12.12 -8.29 15.91
N PRO A 18 -12.86 -9.37 16.26
CA PRO A 18 -13.40 -9.49 17.58
C PRO A 18 -12.25 -9.88 18.52
N ASP A 19 -12.03 -9.06 19.53
CA ASP A 19 -12.42 -9.52 20.86
C ASP A 19 -13.39 -8.52 21.47
N MET A 20 -14.54 -8.43 20.79
CA MET A 20 -15.72 -7.64 21.11
C MET A 20 -16.80 -8.65 21.50
N SER A 21 -16.77 -9.18 22.72
CA SER A 21 -17.70 -10.22 23.19
C SER A 21 -19.19 -9.77 23.27
N GLN A 22 -19.53 -8.58 22.75
CA GLN A 22 -20.89 -8.04 22.67
C GLN A 22 -21.23 -7.29 21.37
N ALA A 23 -20.40 -7.32 20.33
CA ALA A 23 -20.74 -6.68 19.05
C ALA A 23 -21.43 -7.69 18.11
N ASN A 24 -22.68 -8.03 18.41
CA ASN A 24 -23.50 -8.92 17.57
C ASN A 24 -24.41 -8.14 16.59
N ASP A 25 -24.30 -6.82 16.53
CA ASP A 25 -25.12 -5.96 15.66
C ASP A 25 -24.23 -4.79 15.24
N VAL A 26 -23.58 -4.88 14.08
CA VAL A 26 -22.78 -3.75 13.62
C VAL A 26 -23.22 -3.28 12.26
N ASP A 27 -24.14 -2.32 12.34
CA ASP A 27 -24.70 -1.57 11.21
C ASP A 27 -23.86 -0.33 10.87
N SER A 28 -22.66 -0.19 11.45
CA SER A 28 -21.83 1.00 11.26
C SER A 28 -20.33 0.73 11.06
N PHE A 29 -19.68 1.63 10.34
CA PHE A 29 -18.23 1.70 10.20
C PHE A 29 -17.69 2.83 11.08
N LEU A 30 -16.58 2.58 11.77
CA LEU A 30 -16.00 3.50 12.74
C LEU A 30 -14.68 4.10 12.24
N ILE A 31 -14.59 5.42 12.25
CA ILE A 31 -13.32 6.16 12.11
C ILE A 31 -12.87 6.64 13.48
N PHE A 32 -11.73 6.14 13.94
CA PHE A 32 -11.09 6.60 15.18
C PHE A 32 -9.98 7.60 14.89
N ILE A 33 -10.07 8.78 15.50
CA ILE A 33 -9.07 9.85 15.38
C ILE A 33 -8.42 10.07 16.75
N SER A 34 -7.11 9.88 16.80
CA SER A 34 -6.29 10.01 18.00
C SER A 34 -5.24 11.10 17.84
N ARG A 35 -4.87 11.76 18.94
CA ARG A 35 -3.77 12.74 18.93
C ARG A 35 -2.42 12.03 18.86
N LYS A 36 -1.50 12.60 18.08
CA LYS A 36 -0.18 12.03 17.78
C LYS A 36 0.73 11.88 19.01
N ASP A 37 0.72 12.88 19.90
CA ASP A 37 1.79 13.04 20.92
C ASP A 37 1.36 12.61 22.32
N VAL A 38 0.41 11.68 22.43
CA VAL A 38 0.00 11.17 23.75
C VAL A 38 -0.07 9.65 23.75
N ASP A 39 1.01 9.03 24.23
CA ASP A 39 1.05 7.61 24.54
C ASP A 39 0.11 7.31 25.71
N SER A 40 -1.13 6.93 25.44
CA SER A 40 -1.94 6.21 26.43
C SER A 40 -3.14 5.51 25.81
N VAL A 41 -3.35 4.28 26.27
CA VAL A 41 -4.50 3.40 26.02
C VAL A 41 -5.83 3.99 26.56
N GLN A 42 -5.81 5.22 27.08
CA GLN A 42 -6.91 5.85 27.82
C GLN A 42 -7.29 7.25 27.32
N GLN A 43 -6.79 7.67 26.15
CA GLN A 43 -7.18 8.97 25.60
C GLN A 43 -8.61 8.95 25.04
N PRO A 44 -9.35 10.06 25.18
CA PRO A 44 -10.59 10.23 24.44
C PRO A 44 -10.27 10.25 22.95
N GLN A 45 -10.79 9.25 22.24
CA GLN A 45 -10.75 9.18 20.79
C GLN A 45 -11.98 9.89 20.23
N LEU A 46 -11.81 10.66 19.17
CA LEU A 46 -12.96 11.05 18.38
C LEU A 46 -13.36 9.84 17.55
N CYS A 47 -14.53 9.29 17.84
CA CYS A 47 -15.15 8.23 17.07
C CYS A 47 -16.19 8.87 16.15
N LEU A 48 -16.03 8.67 14.84
CA LEU A 48 -17.04 9.01 13.87
C LEU A 48 -17.68 7.71 13.37
N GLU A 49 -18.94 7.56 13.70
CA GLU A 49 -19.78 6.46 13.23
C GLU A 49 -20.41 6.85 11.89
N LEU A 50 -20.19 6.01 10.88
CA LEU A 50 -20.73 6.15 9.53
C LEU A 50 -21.61 4.94 9.22
N PRO A 51 -22.65 5.11 8.38
CA PRO A 51 -23.49 3.99 7.99
C PRO A 51 -22.66 2.92 7.27
N TYR A 52 -22.85 1.65 7.64
CA TYR A 52 -22.13 0.52 7.05
C TYR A 52 -22.54 0.31 5.59
N TYR A 53 -23.84 0.42 5.30
CA TYR A 53 -24.38 0.45 3.94
C TYR A 53 -25.09 1.77 3.66
N PRO A 54 -24.57 2.63 2.78
CA PRO A 54 -25.30 3.81 2.35
C PRO A 54 -26.47 3.38 1.46
N GLU A 55 -27.68 3.41 2.00
CA GLU A 55 -28.91 3.07 1.26
C GLU A 55 -29.40 4.22 0.40
N THR A 56 -29.05 5.45 0.78
CA THR A 56 -29.50 6.67 0.11
C THR A 56 -28.34 7.51 -0.42
N ILE A 57 -28.66 8.39 -1.38
CA ILE A 57 -27.70 9.40 -1.86
C ILE A 57 -27.26 10.32 -0.71
N SER A 58 -28.16 10.62 0.23
CA SER A 58 -27.84 11.42 1.41
C SER A 58 -26.77 10.76 2.28
N ASP A 59 -26.81 9.43 2.45
CA ASP A 59 -25.80 8.68 3.21
C ASP A 59 -24.43 8.75 2.51
N LEU A 60 -24.40 8.59 1.19
CA LEU A 60 -23.16 8.75 0.41
C LEU A 60 -22.59 10.16 0.53
N LEU A 61 -23.44 11.19 0.48
CA LEU A 61 -23.02 12.59 0.65
C LEU A 61 -22.49 12.85 2.06
N TYR A 62 -23.12 12.27 3.08
CA TYR A 62 -22.66 12.37 4.47
C TYR A 62 -21.30 11.71 4.68
N ILE A 63 -21.12 10.48 4.18
CA ILE A 63 -19.83 9.78 4.19
C ILE A 63 -18.78 10.62 3.44
N ARG A 64 -19.08 11.05 2.20
CA ARG A 64 -18.15 11.83 1.38
C ARG A 64 -17.77 13.15 2.04
N PHE A 65 -18.72 13.84 2.69
CA PHE A 65 -18.44 15.06 3.43
C PHE A 65 -17.35 14.82 4.47
N TRP A 66 -17.49 13.80 5.31
CA TRP A 66 -16.51 13.50 6.35
C TRP A 66 -15.16 13.04 5.77
N LEU A 67 -15.16 12.18 4.76
CA LEU A 67 -13.92 11.79 4.07
C LEU A 67 -13.22 13.02 3.46
N PHE A 68 -13.98 13.98 2.92
CA PHE A 68 -13.43 15.22 2.40
C PHE A 68 -12.81 16.06 3.51
N GLN A 69 -13.48 16.24 4.66
CA GLN A 69 -12.91 16.95 5.79
C GLN A 69 -11.59 16.31 6.25
N LEU A 70 -11.55 14.99 6.37
CA LEU A 70 -10.35 14.25 6.75
C LEU A 70 -9.22 14.39 5.72
N SER A 71 -9.55 14.49 4.44
CA SER A 71 -8.55 14.65 3.36
C SER A 71 -7.79 15.97 3.41
N GLN A 72 -8.33 16.97 4.10
CA GLN A 72 -7.67 18.25 4.33
C GLN A 72 -6.63 18.18 5.46
N CYS A 73 -6.49 17.03 6.13
CA CYS A 73 -5.52 16.81 7.20
C CYS A 73 -4.29 16.04 6.73
N TYR A 74 -3.18 16.23 7.44
CA TYR A 74 -2.02 15.35 7.39
C TYR A 74 -2.02 14.40 8.58
N PHE A 75 -1.91 13.10 8.32
CA PHE A 75 -1.87 12.07 9.35
C PHE A 75 -0.44 11.54 9.53
N ASP A 76 -0.02 11.31 10.78
CA ASP A 76 1.23 10.61 11.01
C ASP A 76 1.12 9.12 10.64
N SER A 77 -0.04 8.54 10.91
CA SER A 77 -0.38 7.16 10.56
C SER A 77 -1.86 7.06 10.18
N ILE A 78 -2.17 6.28 9.14
CA ILE A 78 -3.52 5.80 8.83
C ILE A 78 -3.50 4.28 8.85
N ASN A 79 -4.46 3.67 9.54
CA ASN A 79 -4.62 2.22 9.57
C ASN A 79 -5.96 1.84 8.97
N PHE A 80 -5.92 1.10 7.87
CA PHE A 80 -7.06 0.45 7.27
C PHE A 80 -7.06 -1.01 7.75
N SER A 81 -7.78 -1.25 8.84
CA SER A 81 -7.98 -2.59 9.39
C SER A 81 -9.21 -3.21 8.73
N CYS A 82 -9.03 -4.37 8.11
CA CYS A 82 -10.09 -5.15 7.46
C CYS A 82 -10.84 -4.40 6.34
N ALA A 83 -10.17 -3.43 5.70
CA ALA A 83 -10.76 -2.67 4.60
C ALA A 83 -10.90 -3.51 3.32
N VAL A 84 -12.03 -3.35 2.62
CA VAL A 84 -12.23 -3.84 1.25
C VAL A 84 -12.51 -2.65 0.33
N PHE A 85 -11.75 -2.52 -0.74
CA PHE A 85 -11.86 -1.36 -1.62
C PHE A 85 -12.76 -1.69 -2.80
N ASN A 86 -14.08 -1.55 -2.65
CA ASN A 86 -15.01 -1.66 -3.77
C ASN A 86 -14.75 -0.52 -4.78
N PRO A 87 -14.32 -0.79 -6.03
CA PRO A 87 -13.92 0.25 -6.98
C PRO A 87 -15.04 1.23 -7.32
N SER A 88 -16.28 0.73 -7.45
CA SER A 88 -17.44 1.55 -7.79
C SER A 88 -17.74 2.53 -6.67
N ILE A 89 -17.68 2.09 -5.41
CA ILE A 89 -17.91 2.98 -4.26
C ILE A 89 -16.73 3.93 -4.05
N VAL A 90 -15.50 3.45 -4.18
CA VAL A 90 -14.31 4.31 -4.12
C VAL A 90 -14.41 5.40 -5.19
N GLN A 91 -14.82 5.07 -6.41
CA GLN A 91 -15.05 6.07 -7.45
C GLN A 91 -16.14 7.06 -7.04
N LEU A 92 -17.26 6.60 -6.47
CA LEU A 92 -18.33 7.47 -6.01
C LEU A 92 -17.88 8.45 -4.91
N LEU A 93 -17.10 7.96 -3.96
CA LEU A 93 -16.70 8.71 -2.79
C LEU A 93 -15.47 9.60 -3.03
N PHE A 94 -14.56 9.21 -3.93
CA PHE A 94 -13.26 9.88 -4.10
C PHE A 94 -13.08 10.61 -5.42
N CYS A 95 -13.83 10.27 -6.48
CA CYS A 95 -13.71 10.96 -7.77
C CYS A 95 -14.62 12.18 -7.88
N HIS A 96 -14.22 13.07 -8.78
CA HIS A 96 -15.05 14.17 -9.25
C HIS A 96 -16.05 13.64 -10.28
N PHE A 97 -17.34 13.96 -10.14
CA PHE A 97 -18.31 13.71 -11.21
C PHE A 97 -18.47 14.99 -12.02
N THR A 98 -17.86 15.02 -13.20
CA THR A 98 -18.18 16.01 -14.24
C THR A 98 -19.08 15.34 -15.27
N GLU A 99 -20.39 15.35 -15.03
CA GLU A 99 -21.39 15.32 -16.11
C GLU A 99 -22.76 15.71 -15.53
N GLY A 100 -23.19 16.94 -15.84
CA GLY A 100 -24.57 17.42 -15.67
C GLY A 100 -25.02 17.84 -14.27
N VAL A 101 -24.27 17.54 -13.21
CA VAL A 101 -24.61 17.94 -11.84
C VAL A 101 -23.35 18.32 -11.07
N ASP A 102 -23.12 19.62 -10.85
CA ASP A 102 -21.97 20.22 -10.13
C ASP A 102 -21.95 19.90 -8.61
N LEU A 103 -22.30 18.67 -8.21
CA LEU A 103 -22.54 18.35 -6.80
C LEU A 103 -21.37 17.73 -6.04
N LEU A 104 -20.24 17.41 -6.67
CA LEU A 104 -19.17 16.70 -5.95
C LEU A 104 -17.82 17.35 -6.22
N GLY A 105 -17.34 18.08 -5.19
CA GLY A 105 -16.12 18.88 -5.16
C GLY A 105 -14.81 18.12 -5.42
N PRO A 106 -13.66 18.59 -4.88
CA PRO A 106 -12.34 18.07 -5.25
C PRO A 106 -12.23 16.55 -5.12
N ALA A 107 -11.39 15.95 -5.96
CA ALA A 107 -10.97 14.56 -5.77
C ALA A 107 -10.34 14.41 -4.38
N ILE A 108 -10.76 13.39 -3.63
CA ILE A 108 -10.25 13.14 -2.28
C ILE A 108 -8.92 12.40 -2.40
N GLN A 109 -7.90 12.90 -1.71
CA GLN A 109 -6.64 12.19 -1.51
C GLN A 109 -6.21 12.32 -0.05
N TYR A 110 -5.82 11.20 0.56
CA TYR A 110 -5.29 11.21 1.91
C TYR A 110 -3.78 11.38 1.93
N HIS A 111 -3.31 12.15 2.90
CA HIS A 111 -1.91 12.47 3.09
C HIS A 111 -1.44 11.88 4.41
N ALA A 112 -0.51 10.93 4.35
CA ALA A 112 -0.04 10.23 5.54
C ALA A 112 1.47 9.96 5.54
N GLY A 113 2.08 10.07 6.72
CA GLY A 113 3.44 9.59 6.93
C GLY A 113 3.51 8.08 6.74
N ASN A 114 2.79 7.35 7.58
CA ASN A 114 2.73 5.90 7.55
C ASN A 114 1.31 5.43 7.18
N VAL A 115 1.20 4.37 6.41
CA VAL A 115 -0.06 3.71 6.11
C VAL A 115 0.06 2.23 6.44
N TRP A 116 -0.95 1.69 7.10
CA TRP A 116 -1.11 0.27 7.35
C TRP A 116 -2.31 -0.23 6.57
N LEU A 117 -2.08 -1.10 5.60
CA LEU A 117 -3.14 -1.80 4.89
C LEU A 117 -3.14 -3.25 5.37
N ASN A 118 -3.99 -3.49 6.37
CA ASN A 118 -4.34 -4.81 6.80
C ASN A 118 -5.68 -5.16 6.15
N THR A 119 -5.68 -5.28 4.82
CA THR A 119 -6.83 -5.85 4.10
C THR A 119 -7.06 -7.23 4.69
N GLY A 120 -8.28 -7.46 5.17
CA GLY A 120 -8.60 -8.51 6.13
C GLY A 120 -8.10 -9.90 5.73
N SER A 121 -8.07 -10.78 6.74
CA SER A 121 -7.82 -12.21 6.66
C SER A 121 -8.77 -12.90 5.65
N PHE A 122 -8.53 -12.75 4.35
CA PHE A 122 -9.22 -13.54 3.36
C PHE A 122 -8.38 -14.77 3.07
N VAL A 123 -8.83 -15.86 3.65
CA VAL A 123 -8.53 -17.24 3.26
C VAL A 123 -8.87 -17.49 1.77
N ASN A 124 -9.55 -16.54 1.12
CA ASN A 124 -9.82 -16.57 -0.30
C ASN A 124 -8.83 -15.66 -1.04
N GLU A 125 -7.96 -16.31 -1.80
CA GLU A 125 -6.93 -15.80 -2.69
C GLU A 125 -7.54 -15.00 -3.87
N ASN A 126 -8.34 -13.96 -3.63
CA ASN A 126 -8.98 -13.19 -4.69
C ASN A 126 -8.02 -12.12 -5.25
N ALA A 127 -7.44 -12.40 -6.42
CA ALA A 127 -6.54 -11.47 -7.11
C ALA A 127 -7.19 -10.10 -7.41
N GLU A 128 -8.51 -10.06 -7.61
CA GLU A 128 -9.24 -8.84 -7.96
C GLU A 128 -9.26 -7.84 -6.79
N GLU A 129 -9.53 -8.31 -5.57
CA GLU A 129 -9.55 -7.48 -4.36
C GLU A 129 -8.17 -6.90 -4.04
N HIS A 130 -7.11 -7.69 -4.27
CA HIS A 130 -5.75 -7.21 -4.14
C HIS A 130 -5.47 -6.08 -5.14
N GLN A 131 -5.88 -6.26 -6.40
CA GLN A 131 -5.73 -5.22 -7.42
C GLN A 131 -6.50 -3.95 -7.08
N HIS A 132 -7.71 -4.07 -6.52
CA HIS A 132 -8.50 -2.91 -6.09
C HIS A 132 -7.83 -2.15 -4.95
N THR A 133 -7.24 -2.87 -3.99
CA THR A 133 -6.45 -2.28 -2.90
C THR A 133 -5.27 -1.49 -3.44
N LEU A 134 -4.45 -2.10 -4.30
CA LEU A 134 -3.29 -1.43 -4.88
C LEU A 134 -3.72 -0.21 -5.70
N THR A 135 -4.79 -0.32 -6.49
CA THR A 135 -5.37 0.79 -7.25
C THR A 135 -5.81 1.94 -6.33
N PHE A 136 -6.37 1.61 -5.15
CA PHE A 136 -6.75 2.61 -4.17
C PHE A 136 -5.51 3.36 -3.64
N VAL A 137 -4.45 2.64 -3.29
CA VAL A 137 -3.17 3.24 -2.84
C VAL A 137 -2.63 4.20 -3.90
N GLU A 138 -2.56 3.76 -5.15
CA GLU A 138 -1.96 4.54 -6.23
C GLU A 138 -2.68 5.85 -6.51
N LYS A 139 -4.01 5.85 -6.38
CA LYS A 139 -4.86 6.98 -6.80
C LYS A 139 -5.23 7.92 -5.66
N TYR A 140 -5.47 7.36 -4.46
CA TYR A 140 -6.11 8.10 -3.37
C TYR A 140 -5.24 8.25 -2.13
N LEU A 141 -4.06 7.63 -2.09
CA LEU A 141 -3.11 7.80 -0.98
C LEU A 141 -1.82 8.48 -1.44
N LYS A 142 -1.38 9.46 -0.65
CA LYS A 142 -0.02 10.02 -0.71
C LYS A 142 0.73 9.62 0.55
N VAL A 143 1.59 8.62 0.40
CA VAL A 143 2.37 8.03 1.50
C VAL A 143 3.78 8.58 1.48
N TYR A 144 4.16 9.30 2.54
CA TYR A 144 5.43 10.03 2.59
C TYR A 144 6.59 9.25 3.24
N LYS A 145 6.29 8.25 4.09
CA LYS A 145 7.32 7.47 4.81
C LYS A 145 7.21 5.98 4.54
N LYS A 146 6.18 5.32 5.05
CA LYS A 146 6.08 3.85 5.04
C LYS A 146 4.69 3.38 4.62
N LEU A 147 4.65 2.40 3.73
CA LEU A 147 3.44 1.63 3.43
C LEU A 147 3.64 0.21 3.95
N ASN A 148 2.85 -0.20 4.93
CA ASN A 148 2.84 -1.56 5.44
C ASN A 148 1.75 -2.33 4.70
N LEU A 149 2.15 -3.32 3.91
CA LEU A 149 1.27 -4.13 3.08
C LEU A 149 1.25 -5.57 3.59
N ARG A 150 0.09 -6.03 4.05
CA ARG A 150 -0.10 -7.46 4.28
C ARG A 150 -0.53 -8.12 2.96
N VAL A 151 0.23 -9.13 2.51
CA VAL A 151 -0.01 -9.81 1.23
C VAL A 151 -0.39 -11.26 1.52
N HIS A 152 -1.44 -11.75 0.88
CA HIS A 152 -1.99 -13.08 1.13
C HIS A 152 -1.90 -14.06 -0.06
N ALA A 153 -1.69 -13.57 -1.30
CA ALA A 153 -1.37 -14.36 -2.50
C ALA A 153 -1.17 -13.40 -3.70
N HIS A 154 -0.91 -13.93 -4.89
CA HIS A 154 -0.96 -13.21 -6.19
C HIS A 154 0.01 -12.03 -6.33
N PHE A 155 1.25 -12.34 -6.67
CA PHE A 155 2.31 -11.34 -6.73
C PHE A 155 2.32 -10.49 -8.00
N ASP A 156 1.63 -10.86 -9.08
CA ASP A 156 1.73 -10.11 -10.34
C ASP A 156 1.24 -8.65 -10.22
N GLY A 157 0.07 -8.45 -9.59
CA GLY A 157 -0.47 -7.11 -9.33
C GLY A 157 0.43 -6.31 -8.39
N LEU A 158 0.89 -6.94 -7.31
CA LEU A 158 1.81 -6.33 -6.34
C LEU A 158 3.14 -5.95 -6.98
N LEU A 159 3.72 -6.85 -7.76
CA LEU A 159 4.98 -6.64 -8.44
C LEU A 159 4.85 -5.50 -9.45
N ASN A 160 3.79 -5.48 -10.24
CA ASN A 160 3.50 -4.36 -11.14
C ASN A 160 3.39 -3.05 -10.35
N PHE A 161 2.64 -3.03 -9.24
CA PHE A 161 2.57 -1.87 -8.37
C PHE A 161 3.96 -1.43 -7.88
N LEU A 162 4.78 -2.35 -7.37
CA LEU A 162 6.11 -2.05 -6.85
C LEU A 162 7.05 -1.49 -7.93
N LEU A 163 6.99 -2.03 -9.15
CA LEU A 163 7.84 -1.65 -10.27
C LEU A 163 7.43 -0.31 -10.93
N PHE A 164 6.13 -0.02 -11.01
CA PHE A 164 5.62 1.14 -11.74
C PHE A 164 5.19 2.31 -10.85
N SER A 165 4.71 2.02 -9.64
CA SER A 165 4.13 3.02 -8.72
C SER A 165 4.86 3.08 -7.38
N GLY A 166 5.60 2.03 -7.01
CA GLY A 166 6.28 1.91 -5.72
C GLY A 166 7.28 3.03 -5.44
N TRP A 167 7.89 3.61 -6.48
CA TRP A 167 8.84 4.74 -6.37
C TRP A 167 8.25 5.98 -5.70
N LYS A 168 6.91 6.12 -5.66
CA LYS A 168 6.21 7.22 -4.97
C LYS A 168 6.31 7.10 -3.44
N ILE A 169 6.68 5.94 -2.94
CA ILE A 169 6.68 5.59 -1.52
C ILE A 169 8.12 5.40 -1.09
N LYS A 170 8.52 6.04 0.02
CA LYS A 170 9.90 5.93 0.50
C LYS A 170 10.28 4.51 0.93
N GLN A 171 9.36 3.80 1.58
CA GLN A 171 9.58 2.44 2.08
C GLN A 171 8.28 1.63 2.01
N VAL A 172 8.37 0.40 1.51
CA VAL A 172 7.27 -0.58 1.57
C VAL A 172 7.70 -1.68 2.53
N VAL A 173 6.86 -1.97 3.51
CA VAL A 173 7.13 -2.96 4.55
C VAL A 173 6.13 -4.09 4.42
N PHE A 174 6.62 -5.32 4.42
CA PHE A 174 5.80 -6.53 4.47
C PHE A 174 5.87 -7.09 5.90
N PRO A 175 4.87 -6.75 6.76
CA PRO A 175 4.79 -7.31 8.09
C PRO A 175 4.56 -8.82 8.05
N TYR A 176 4.88 -9.50 9.16
CA TYR A 176 4.84 -10.96 9.28
C TYR A 176 3.56 -11.57 8.68
N GLY A 177 3.73 -12.35 7.62
CA GLY A 177 2.68 -13.14 6.98
C GLY A 177 2.76 -14.61 7.42
N PRO A 178 1.65 -15.37 7.36
CA PRO A 178 1.69 -16.80 7.61
C PRO A 178 2.53 -17.53 6.54
N GLY A 179 3.61 -18.22 6.92
CA GLY A 179 4.28 -19.24 6.10
C GLY A 179 5.22 -18.75 4.98
N ASN A 180 5.29 -19.53 3.89
CA ASN A 180 6.24 -19.39 2.76
C ASN A 180 5.97 -18.17 1.84
N LEU A 181 4.85 -17.45 2.00
CA LEU A 181 4.45 -16.36 1.09
C LEU A 181 5.49 -15.23 1.00
N ASN A 182 6.10 -14.85 2.12
CA ASN A 182 7.16 -13.85 2.11
C ASN A 182 8.43 -14.38 1.41
N VAL A 183 8.69 -15.69 1.45
CA VAL A 183 9.79 -16.34 0.72
C VAL A 183 9.56 -16.26 -0.77
N ASP A 184 8.36 -16.60 -1.23
CA ASP A 184 8.03 -16.58 -2.67
C ASP A 184 8.06 -15.17 -3.24
N LEU A 185 7.49 -14.19 -2.52
CA LEU A 185 7.58 -12.78 -2.89
C LEU A 185 9.03 -12.30 -2.92
N HIS A 186 9.82 -12.62 -1.89
CA HIS A 186 11.23 -12.28 -1.84
C HIS A 186 11.99 -12.86 -3.04
N ASN A 187 11.83 -14.16 -3.32
CA ASN A 187 12.48 -14.83 -4.45
C ASN A 187 12.08 -14.21 -5.80
N LEU A 188 10.82 -13.84 -5.96
CA LEU A 188 10.33 -13.15 -7.16
C LEU A 188 10.96 -11.77 -7.30
N LEU A 189 11.03 -10.98 -6.23
CA LEU A 189 11.66 -9.65 -6.25
C LEU A 189 13.16 -9.75 -6.54
N VAL A 190 13.85 -10.73 -5.95
CA VAL A 190 15.25 -11.05 -6.26
C VAL A 190 15.41 -11.38 -7.74
N TYR A 191 14.61 -12.32 -8.26
CA TYR A 191 14.65 -12.68 -9.68
C TYR A 191 14.45 -11.46 -10.59
N HIS A 192 13.47 -10.61 -10.29
CA HIS A 192 13.24 -9.37 -11.05
C HIS A 192 14.39 -8.38 -10.93
N ALA A 193 14.99 -8.22 -9.75
CA ALA A 193 16.15 -7.35 -9.54
C ALA A 193 17.40 -7.84 -10.28
N GLU A 194 17.56 -9.15 -10.44
CA GLU A 194 18.67 -9.76 -11.18
C GLU A 194 18.48 -9.66 -12.70
N MET A 195 17.25 -9.80 -13.19
CA MET A 195 16.94 -9.88 -14.62
C MET A 195 16.54 -8.53 -15.24
N SER A 196 16.15 -7.53 -14.45
CA SER A 196 15.74 -6.22 -14.96
C SER A 196 16.93 -5.47 -15.58
N LYS A 197 16.68 -4.89 -16.77
CA LYS A 197 17.61 -3.97 -17.45
C LYS A 197 17.31 -2.49 -17.19
N ASN A 198 16.20 -2.21 -16.51
CA ASN A 198 15.74 -0.84 -16.24
C ASN A 198 15.81 -0.55 -14.74
N CYS A 199 16.90 0.07 -14.31
CA CYS A 199 17.14 0.36 -12.90
C CYS A 199 16.28 1.51 -12.34
N LEU A 200 15.63 2.29 -13.21
CA LEU A 200 14.74 3.38 -12.79
C LEU A 200 13.38 2.87 -12.28
N GLN A 201 13.04 1.62 -12.58
CA GLN A 201 11.86 0.92 -12.08
C GLN A 201 12.17 0.10 -10.82
N ILE A 202 13.40 0.19 -10.29
CA ILE A 202 13.80 -0.53 -9.10
C ILE A 202 13.16 0.14 -7.88
N ILE A 203 12.05 -0.47 -7.49
CA ILE A 203 11.59 -0.83 -6.16
C ILE A 203 11.97 0.16 -5.02
N PRO A 204 10.99 0.67 -4.25
CA PRO A 204 11.23 1.42 -3.01
C PRO A 204 12.07 0.61 -2.01
N LYS A 205 12.53 1.21 -0.90
CA LYS A 205 13.15 0.41 0.17
C LYS A 205 12.15 -0.65 0.64
N ILE A 206 12.29 -1.89 0.18
CA ILE A 206 11.44 -3.01 0.59
C ILE A 206 12.08 -3.62 1.82
N CYS A 207 11.28 -3.70 2.89
CA CYS A 207 11.70 -4.40 4.09
C CYS A 207 10.68 -5.48 4.44
N PHE A 208 11.20 -6.63 4.83
CA PHE A 208 10.43 -7.66 5.53
C PHE A 208 10.75 -7.48 7.02
N ASP A 209 9.74 -7.53 7.90
CA ASP A 209 9.94 -7.25 9.33
C ASP A 209 10.96 -8.19 10.00
N ASN A 210 11.26 -9.35 9.40
CA ASN A 210 12.37 -10.21 9.79
C ASN A 210 13.50 -10.22 8.74
N THR A 211 14.19 -9.08 8.59
CA THR A 211 15.26 -8.89 7.59
C THR A 211 16.37 -9.96 7.62
N ASN A 212 16.59 -10.63 8.75
CA ASN A 212 17.58 -11.69 8.88
C ASN A 212 17.21 -12.98 8.11
N ASP A 213 15.93 -13.21 7.86
CA ASP A 213 15.43 -14.41 7.18
C ASP A 213 15.42 -14.25 5.65
N PHE A 214 15.53 -13.01 5.16
CA PHE A 214 15.39 -12.64 3.75
C PHE A 214 16.57 -11.77 3.30
N PRO A 215 17.80 -12.31 3.25
CA PRO A 215 18.95 -11.56 2.80
C PRO A 215 18.80 -11.24 1.31
N TRP A 216 18.87 -9.95 0.97
CA TRP A 216 19.00 -9.54 -0.41
C TRP A 216 20.35 -10.02 -0.98
N PRO A 217 20.39 -10.47 -2.24
CA PRO A 217 21.65 -10.86 -2.87
C PRO A 217 22.61 -9.66 -2.90
N ASP A 218 23.89 -9.90 -2.64
CA ASP A 218 24.93 -8.90 -2.87
C ASP A 218 25.13 -8.75 -4.39
N LEU A 219 24.35 -7.85 -4.98
CA LEU A 219 24.39 -7.60 -6.41
C LEU A 219 25.70 -6.93 -6.86
N CYS A 220 26.48 -6.36 -5.92
CA CYS A 220 27.81 -5.80 -6.20
C CYS A 220 28.85 -6.90 -6.44
N THR A 221 28.72 -8.08 -5.82
CA THR A 221 29.64 -9.20 -6.04
C THR A 221 29.54 -9.82 -7.44
N LYS A 222 28.49 -9.48 -8.22
CA LYS A 222 28.31 -9.97 -9.60
C LYS A 222 29.07 -9.15 -10.65
N THR A 223 29.92 -8.19 -10.25
CA THR A 223 30.83 -7.52 -11.19
C THR A 223 31.90 -8.49 -11.68
N LYS A 224 31.91 -8.78 -12.98
CA LYS A 224 33.01 -9.55 -13.58
C LYS A 224 34.21 -8.64 -13.82
N ILE A 225 35.37 -9.16 -13.43
CA ILE A 225 36.65 -8.67 -13.92
C ILE A 225 36.71 -9.01 -15.41
N VAL A 226 36.93 -8.01 -16.24
CA VAL A 226 36.95 -8.18 -17.71
C VAL A 226 38.33 -7.95 -18.29
N GLU A 227 39.22 -7.32 -17.53
CA GLU A 227 40.62 -7.17 -17.89
C GLU A 227 41.45 -7.05 -16.61
N GLU A 228 42.58 -7.74 -16.54
CA GLU A 228 43.63 -7.45 -15.55
C GLU A 228 44.95 -7.35 -16.29
N GLY A 229 45.78 -6.43 -15.86
CA GLY A 229 47.07 -6.22 -16.50
C GLY A 229 48.03 -5.46 -15.61
N ASN A 230 49.29 -5.53 -16.01
CA ASN A 230 50.37 -4.79 -15.39
C ASN A 230 50.78 -3.69 -16.37
N VAL A 231 50.76 -2.45 -15.92
CA VAL A 231 51.25 -1.30 -16.70
C VAL A 231 52.75 -1.18 -16.46
N ASP A 232 53.50 -0.78 -17.49
CA ASP A 232 54.94 -0.51 -17.37
C ASP A 232 55.22 0.39 -16.15
N GLY A 233 56.13 -0.06 -15.29
CA GLY A 233 56.38 0.53 -13.97
C GLY A 233 55.80 -0.24 -12.77
N GLY A 234 55.17 -1.40 -12.99
CA GLY A 234 54.74 -2.31 -11.92
C GLY A 234 53.39 -1.97 -11.30
N LEU A 235 52.57 -1.16 -11.98
CA LEU A 235 51.22 -0.81 -11.54
C LEU A 235 50.23 -1.86 -12.06
N TYR A 236 49.60 -2.58 -11.15
CA TYR A 236 48.48 -3.47 -11.48
C TYR A 236 47.20 -2.67 -11.69
N PHE A 237 46.46 -3.01 -12.74
CA PHE A 237 45.09 -2.56 -12.91
C PHE A 237 44.14 -3.75 -13.06
N THR A 238 42.94 -3.58 -12.52
CA THR A 238 41.79 -4.46 -12.72
C THR A 238 40.68 -3.62 -13.32
N LYS A 239 40.23 -3.97 -14.53
CA LYS A 239 39.12 -3.36 -15.23
C LYS A 239 37.88 -4.22 -15.02
N TYR A 240 36.90 -3.63 -14.36
CA TYR A 240 35.61 -4.26 -14.14
C TYR A 240 34.67 -3.89 -15.28
N LYS A 241 33.91 -4.87 -15.79
CA LYS A 241 32.68 -4.58 -16.54
C LYS A 241 31.54 -4.82 -15.57
N VAL A 242 30.93 -3.71 -15.16
CA VAL A 242 29.71 -3.75 -14.38
C VAL A 242 28.60 -4.21 -15.33
N GLU A 243 28.23 -5.50 -15.26
CA GLU A 243 27.12 -6.04 -16.08
C GLU A 243 25.76 -5.52 -15.60
N ASN A 244 25.68 -4.93 -14.40
CA ASN A 244 24.46 -4.32 -13.88
C ASN A 244 24.76 -3.10 -13.00
N ARG A 245 24.43 -1.88 -13.48
CA ARG A 245 24.62 -0.63 -12.73
C ARG A 245 23.51 -0.51 -11.69
N TYR A 246 23.75 -0.99 -10.47
CA TYR A 246 22.92 -0.56 -9.36
C TYR A 246 23.28 0.88 -8.99
N TYR A 247 22.27 1.75 -8.99
CA TYR A 247 22.40 3.14 -8.62
C TYR A 247 22.55 3.23 -7.09
N SER A 248 23.34 4.21 -6.61
CA SER A 248 23.61 4.45 -5.18
C SER A 248 22.38 4.87 -4.35
N SER A 249 21.20 4.93 -4.96
CA SER A 249 19.90 5.18 -4.32
C SER A 249 19.12 3.91 -4.00
N VAL A 250 19.60 2.73 -4.42
CA VAL A 250 19.04 1.43 -4.06
C VAL A 250 19.72 0.95 -2.78
N TYR A 251 19.08 1.20 -1.64
CA TYR A 251 19.49 0.62 -0.37
C TYR A 251 18.54 -0.53 -0.05
N PHE A 252 19.08 -1.74 -0.13
CA PHE A 252 18.46 -2.96 0.40
C PHE A 252 18.60 -2.97 1.93
#